data_AF-A0A016TN61-F1
#
_entry.id   AF-A0A016TN61-F1
#
_cell.length_a   1.000
_cell.length_b   1.000
_cell.length_c   1.000
_cell.angle_alpha   90.00
_cell.angle_beta   90.00
_cell.angle_gamma   90.00
#
_symmetry.space_group_name_H-M   'P 1'
#
loop_
_entity.id
_entity.type
_entity.pdbx_description
1 polymer ?
#
loop_
_entity_poly.entity_id
_entity_poly.type
_entity_poly.pdbx_seq_one_letter_code
_entity_poly.pdbx_strand_id
1 'polypeptide(L)'
;MSDEGRNNRWTEHFRDILNQPNPPQTYNFDDEREAIGAVDELDVNTGDISVEETEDAIRSLKNKKAPGLDEIPAEILKAGGRSMAEQLTRLCNDCWRQAKIPEDWRKGVIDKLPKKGDTSECGNWRGFTLLSVPGKTFCIATTPTGCYRRTTARRTGGV
;
A
#
# COMPACT_ATOMS: atom_id res chain seq x y z
N MET A 1 -7.30 18.00 31.56
CA MET A 1 -6.37 17.99 30.42
C MET A 1 -7.08 18.66 29.24
N SER A 2 -6.48 19.67 28.62
CA SER A 2 -7.05 20.34 27.44
C SER A 2 -7.08 19.41 26.23
N ASP A 3 -7.91 19.72 25.23
CA ASP A 3 -7.98 18.95 23.96
C ASP A 3 -6.63 18.87 23.27
N GLU A 4 -5.88 19.97 23.28
CA GLU A 4 -4.52 20.06 22.77
C GLU A 4 -3.56 19.16 23.55
N GLY A 5 -3.63 19.17 24.89
CA GLY A 5 -2.81 18.30 25.73
C GLY A 5 -3.08 16.80 25.47
N ARG A 6 -4.35 16.44 25.20
CA ARG A 6 -4.70 15.07 24.78
C ARG A 6 -4.08 14.72 23.43
N ASN A 7 -4.17 15.62 22.45
CA ASN A 7 -3.65 15.37 21.10
C ASN A 7 -2.12 15.24 21.07
N ASN A 8 -1.42 16.07 21.85
CA ASN A 8 0.03 16.02 21.98
C ASN A 8 0.47 14.69 22.59
N ARG A 9 -0.19 14.23 23.65
CA ARG A 9 0.10 12.93 24.28
C ARG A 9 -0.04 11.76 23.30
N TRP A 10 -1.07 11.79 22.44
CA TRP A 10 -1.26 10.79 21.39
C TRP A 10 -0.18 10.85 20.31
N THR A 11 0.20 12.06 19.92
CA THR A 11 1.24 12.30 18.91
C THR A 11 2.58 11.74 19.38
N GLU A 12 2.96 11.99 20.64
CA GLU A 12 4.14 11.40 21.27
C GLU A 12 4.06 9.88 21.29
N HIS A 13 2.97 9.32 21.80
CA HIS A 13 2.80 7.86 21.91
C HIS A 13 2.99 7.13 20.58
N PHE A 14 2.37 7.60 19.49
CA PHE A 14 2.52 6.97 18.18
C PHE A 14 3.88 7.28 17.52
N ARG A 15 4.47 8.46 17.79
CA ARG A 15 5.83 8.76 17.33
C ARG A 15 6.84 7.77 17.91
N ASP A 16 6.75 7.49 19.21
CA ASP A 16 7.66 6.56 19.90
C ASP A 16 7.50 5.12 19.39
N ILE A 17 6.27 4.68 19.12
CA ILE A 17 6.00 3.33 18.61
C ILE A 17 6.47 3.15 17.17
N LEU A 18 6.26 4.15 16.31
CA LEU A 18 6.47 3.99 14.87
C LEU A 18 7.87 4.38 14.40
N ASN A 19 8.63 5.13 15.19
CA ASN A 19 9.97 5.62 14.81
C ASN A 19 11.05 5.07 15.73
N GLN A 20 11.02 3.75 15.97
CA GLN A 20 12.06 3.08 16.75
C GLN A 20 13.42 3.13 16.03
N PRO A 21 14.54 3.22 16.77
CA PRO A 21 15.86 3.15 16.17
C PRO A 21 16.08 1.78 15.50
N ASN A 22 16.94 1.76 14.49
CA ASN A 22 17.35 0.50 13.85
C ASN A 22 17.91 -0.47 14.90
N PRO A 23 17.68 -1.79 14.75
CA PRO A 23 18.26 -2.78 15.65
C PRO A 23 19.80 -2.75 15.56
N PRO A 24 20.51 -3.17 16.63
CA PRO A 24 21.98 -3.15 16.68
C PRO A 24 22.64 -3.98 15.57
N GLN A 25 21.94 -5.03 15.11
CA GLN A 25 22.32 -5.82 13.95
C GLN A 25 21.22 -5.70 12.91
N THR A 26 21.59 -5.21 11.74
CA THR A 26 20.74 -5.20 10.55
C THR A 26 21.20 -6.27 9.59
N TYR A 27 20.26 -6.86 8.87
CA TYR A 27 20.56 -7.78 7.79
C TYR A 27 21.26 -7.04 6.64
N ASN A 28 22.39 -7.57 6.16
CA ASN A 28 23.10 -7.01 5.03
C ASN A 28 22.69 -7.73 3.74
N PHE A 29 21.92 -7.05 2.90
CA PHE A 29 21.43 -7.61 1.64
C PHE A 29 22.55 -7.79 0.60
N ASP A 30 23.67 -7.06 0.74
CA ASP A 30 24.82 -7.20 -0.17
C ASP A 30 25.54 -8.53 0.04
N ASP A 31 25.62 -9.02 1.29
CA ASP A 31 26.28 -10.29 1.62
C ASP A 31 25.55 -11.50 1.00
N GLU A 32 24.22 -11.45 0.90
CA GLU A 32 23.42 -12.52 0.30
C GLU A 32 23.48 -12.49 -1.24
N ARG A 33 23.54 -11.29 -1.84
CA ARG A 33 23.65 -11.16 -3.31
C ARG A 33 24.93 -11.77 -3.85
N GLU A 34 26.03 -11.64 -3.11
CA GLU A 34 27.30 -12.31 -3.41
C GLU A 34 27.23 -13.84 -3.18
N ALA A 35 26.45 -14.29 -2.18
CA ALA A 35 26.30 -15.71 -1.84
C ALA A 35 25.34 -16.49 -2.76
N ILE A 36 24.30 -15.84 -3.31
CA ILE A 36 23.27 -16.48 -4.15
C ILE A 36 23.74 -16.61 -5.62
N GLY A 37 24.82 -15.94 -6.02
CA GLY A 37 25.33 -16.00 -7.40
C GLY A 37 24.34 -15.36 -8.40
N ALA A 38 24.46 -15.72 -9.68
CA ALA A 38 23.49 -15.29 -10.70
C ALA A 38 22.13 -15.96 -10.42
N VAL A 39 21.25 -15.26 -9.70
CA VAL A 39 19.84 -15.63 -9.58
C VAL A 39 19.24 -15.70 -10.98
N ASP A 40 18.58 -16.82 -11.31
CA ASP A 40 17.69 -16.87 -12.47
C ASP A 40 16.71 -15.69 -12.37
N GLU A 41 16.56 -14.93 -13.46
CA GLU A 41 15.56 -13.86 -13.52
C GLU A 41 14.21 -14.46 -13.13
N LEU A 42 13.63 -13.96 -12.03
CA LEU A 42 12.29 -14.35 -11.64
C LEU A 42 11.36 -14.03 -12.81
N ASP A 43 10.51 -15.00 -13.19
CA ASP A 43 9.49 -14.82 -14.25
C ASP A 43 8.33 -13.94 -13.73
N VAL A 44 8.69 -12.69 -13.45
CA VAL A 44 7.85 -11.61 -12.96
C VAL A 44 7.85 -10.58 -14.07
N ASN A 45 6.71 -10.39 -14.71
CA ASN A 45 6.61 -9.35 -15.72
C ASN A 45 6.76 -7.98 -15.03
N THR A 46 7.71 -7.20 -15.50
CA THR A 46 8.05 -5.86 -15.05
C THR A 46 7.57 -4.77 -16.03
N GLY A 47 6.87 -5.16 -17.09
CA GLY A 47 6.27 -4.24 -18.07
C GLY A 47 5.06 -3.48 -17.51
N ASP A 48 4.55 -2.56 -18.33
CA ASP A 48 3.42 -1.69 -18.01
C ASP A 48 2.22 -2.47 -17.45
N ILE A 49 1.54 -1.84 -16.50
CA ILE A 49 0.30 -2.31 -15.88
C ILE A 49 -0.81 -2.20 -16.92
N SER A 50 -1.57 -3.27 -17.10
CA SER A 50 -2.73 -3.28 -18.01
C SER A 50 -3.97 -2.67 -17.35
N VAL A 51 -4.95 -2.32 -18.19
CA VAL A 51 -6.24 -1.82 -17.71
C VAL A 51 -6.97 -2.91 -16.91
N GLU A 52 -6.91 -4.14 -17.36
CA GLU A 52 -7.53 -5.31 -16.73
C GLU A 52 -6.94 -5.58 -15.34
N GLU A 53 -5.62 -5.44 -15.17
CA GLU A 53 -4.97 -5.54 -13.87
C GLU A 53 -5.45 -4.46 -12.91
N THR A 54 -5.64 -3.25 -13.43
CA THR A 54 -6.17 -2.12 -12.66
C THR A 54 -7.65 -2.33 -12.31
N GLU A 55 -8.46 -2.84 -13.23
CA GLU A 55 -9.86 -3.19 -12.99
C GLU A 55 -10.00 -4.27 -11.91
N ASP A 56 -9.19 -5.33 -11.99
CA ASP A 56 -9.18 -6.40 -10.99
C ASP A 56 -8.71 -5.88 -9.62
N ALA A 57 -7.70 -4.99 -9.60
CA ALA A 57 -7.27 -4.32 -8.38
C ALA A 57 -8.42 -3.49 -7.76
N ILE A 58 -9.10 -2.66 -8.54
CA ILE A 58 -10.26 -1.86 -8.10
C ILE A 58 -11.37 -2.78 -7.59
N ARG A 59 -11.67 -3.88 -8.29
CA ARG A 59 -12.71 -4.84 -7.91
C ARG A 59 -12.39 -5.49 -6.56
N SER A 60 -11.12 -5.77 -6.29
CA SER A 60 -10.65 -6.40 -5.06
C SER A 60 -10.73 -5.50 -3.81
N LEU A 61 -10.85 -4.18 -3.99
CA LEU A 61 -10.97 -3.24 -2.88
C LEU A 61 -12.18 -3.55 -2.01
N LYS A 62 -12.05 -3.37 -0.69
CA LYS A 62 -13.17 -3.56 0.24
C LYS A 62 -14.02 -2.29 0.31
N ASN A 63 -15.33 -2.45 0.21
CA ASN A 63 -16.30 -1.37 0.42
C ASN A 63 -16.43 -1.02 1.91
N LYS A 64 -16.99 0.16 2.19
CA LYS A 64 -17.28 0.71 3.52
C LYS A 64 -16.03 0.81 4.39
N LYS A 65 -14.91 1.15 3.76
CA LYS A 65 -13.65 1.48 4.43
C LYS A 65 -13.45 2.98 4.37
N ALA A 66 -12.90 3.53 5.44
CA ALA A 66 -12.57 4.95 5.49
C ALA A 66 -11.49 5.28 4.43
N PRO A 67 -11.63 6.40 3.71
CA PRO A 67 -10.64 6.87 2.74
C PRO A 67 -9.37 7.35 3.45
N GLY A 68 -8.32 7.61 2.66
CA GLY A 68 -7.11 8.26 3.15
C GLY A 68 -7.28 9.78 3.24
N LEU A 69 -6.17 10.51 3.26
CA LEU A 69 -6.14 11.98 3.18
C LEU A 69 -6.75 12.54 1.90
N ASP A 70 -6.79 11.72 0.85
CA ASP A 70 -7.38 12.06 -0.45
C ASP A 70 -8.91 12.07 -0.45
N GLU A 71 -9.54 11.56 0.61
CA GLU A 71 -11.00 11.47 0.75
C GLU A 71 -11.69 10.65 -0.36
N ILE A 72 -10.93 9.84 -1.11
CA ILE A 72 -11.46 8.98 -2.20
C ILE A 72 -11.78 7.59 -1.65
N PRO A 73 -13.07 7.22 -1.46
CA PRO A 73 -13.45 5.87 -1.09
C PRO A 73 -13.40 4.89 -2.29
N ALA A 74 -13.34 3.59 -1.98
CA ALA A 74 -13.29 2.54 -3.00
C ALA A 74 -14.52 2.51 -3.90
N GLU A 75 -15.67 2.90 -3.37
CA GLU A 75 -16.95 2.99 -4.08
C GLU A 75 -16.90 3.95 -5.25
N ILE A 76 -16.18 5.06 -5.14
CA ILE A 76 -16.01 6.01 -6.26
C ILE A 76 -15.22 5.35 -7.39
N LEU A 77 -14.12 4.65 -7.05
CA LEU A 77 -13.31 3.97 -8.05
C LEU A 77 -14.11 2.88 -8.78
N LYS A 78 -14.90 2.11 -8.02
CA LYS A 78 -15.76 1.04 -8.57
C LYS A 78 -16.90 1.59 -9.43
N ALA A 79 -17.54 2.67 -9.00
CA ALA A 79 -18.62 3.30 -9.74
C ALA A 79 -18.15 3.89 -11.08
N GLY A 80 -16.90 4.34 -11.16
CA GLY A 80 -16.31 4.89 -12.38
C GLY A 80 -16.02 3.85 -13.49
N GLY A 81 -16.10 2.55 -13.18
CA GLY A 81 -15.98 1.47 -14.16
C GLY A 81 -14.67 1.49 -14.97
N ARG A 82 -14.75 1.07 -16.24
CA ARG A 82 -13.59 0.97 -17.14
C ARG A 82 -12.88 2.31 -17.36
N SER A 83 -13.63 3.40 -17.49
CA SER A 83 -13.04 4.72 -17.71
C SER A 83 -12.14 5.14 -16.53
N MET A 84 -12.58 4.89 -15.30
CA MET A 84 -11.76 5.14 -14.11
C MET A 84 -10.53 4.23 -14.07
N ALA A 85 -10.68 2.96 -14.44
CA ALA A 85 -9.55 2.04 -14.53
C ALA A 85 -8.51 2.55 -15.55
N GLU A 86 -8.91 2.95 -16.75
CA GLU A 86 -8.01 3.48 -17.78
C GLU A 86 -7.23 4.72 -17.32
N GLN A 87 -7.88 5.64 -16.59
CA GLN A 87 -7.22 6.82 -16.02
C GLN A 87 -6.22 6.43 -14.93
N LEU A 88 -6.62 5.54 -14.02
CA LEU A 88 -5.73 5.03 -12.98
C LEU A 88 -4.55 4.25 -13.56
N THR A 89 -4.75 3.46 -14.61
CA THR A 89 -3.68 2.73 -15.28
C THR A 89 -2.62 3.67 -15.84
N ARG A 90 -3.02 4.79 -16.46
CA ARG A 90 -2.08 5.82 -16.93
C ARG A 90 -1.25 6.38 -15.78
N LEU A 91 -1.91 6.80 -14.69
CA LEU A 91 -1.25 7.32 -13.50
C LEU A 91 -0.29 6.28 -12.88
N CYS A 92 -0.74 5.04 -12.71
CA CYS A 92 0.04 3.95 -12.16
C CYS A 92 1.30 3.68 -13.02
N ASN A 93 1.15 3.68 -14.33
CA ASN A 93 2.28 3.48 -15.25
C ASN A 93 3.26 4.66 -15.25
N ASP A 94 2.77 5.89 -15.12
CA ASP A 94 3.65 7.04 -14.91
C ASP A 94 4.42 6.92 -13.60
N CYS A 95 3.76 6.48 -12.53
CA CYS A 95 4.41 6.22 -11.25
C CYS A 95 5.48 5.12 -11.36
N TRP A 96 5.15 4.03 -12.05
CA TRP A 96 6.02 2.87 -12.28
C TRP A 96 7.29 3.28 -13.04
N ARG A 97 7.14 3.94 -14.20
CA ARG A 97 8.27 4.34 -15.06
C ARG A 97 9.16 5.39 -14.42
N GLN A 98 8.57 6.33 -13.67
CA GLN A 98 9.33 7.41 -13.05
C GLN A 98 9.89 7.06 -11.67
N ALA A 99 9.51 5.89 -11.12
CA ALA A 99 9.77 5.50 -9.73
C ALA A 99 9.36 6.60 -8.72
N LYS A 100 8.25 7.29 -9.00
CA LYS A 100 7.74 8.41 -8.20
C LYS A 100 6.24 8.26 -8.00
N ILE A 101 5.79 8.35 -6.76
CA ILE A 101 4.36 8.32 -6.41
C ILE A 101 3.89 9.68 -5.89
N PRO A 102 2.59 10.00 -6.03
CA PRO A 102 2.00 11.19 -5.43
C PRO A 102 2.30 11.30 -3.94
N GLU A 103 2.50 12.52 -3.45
CA GLU A 103 2.83 12.77 -2.04
C GLU A 103 1.73 12.27 -1.10
N ASP A 104 0.47 12.40 -1.50
CA ASP A 104 -0.68 11.93 -0.72
C ASP A 104 -0.67 10.41 -0.52
N TRP A 105 -0.09 9.65 -1.46
CA TRP A 105 0.04 8.20 -1.34
C TRP A 105 1.12 7.79 -0.34
N ARG A 106 2.08 8.69 -0.06
CA ARG A 106 3.15 8.49 0.93
C ARG A 106 2.71 8.83 2.35
N LYS A 107 1.58 9.51 2.50
CA LYS A 107 1.04 9.94 3.79
C LYS A 107 -0.15 9.09 4.18
N GLY A 108 -0.34 8.91 5.48
CA GLY A 108 -1.51 8.26 6.05
C GLY A 108 -1.94 8.93 7.33
N VAL A 109 -3.25 8.87 7.62
CA VAL A 109 -3.80 9.39 8.89
C VAL A 109 -3.80 8.25 9.89
N ILE A 110 -3.22 8.49 11.08
CA ILE A 110 -3.31 7.55 12.18
C ILE A 110 -4.54 7.89 13.00
N ASP A 111 -5.43 6.93 13.12
CA ASP A 111 -6.56 6.99 14.06
C ASP A 111 -6.44 5.84 15.07
N LYS A 112 -7.16 5.94 16.19
CA LYS A 112 -7.00 5.06 17.35
C LYS A 112 -8.25 4.22 17.59
N LEU A 113 -8.04 2.94 17.87
CA LEU A 113 -9.05 1.98 18.25
C LEU A 113 -8.79 1.48 19.68
N PRO A 114 -9.79 1.46 20.57
CA PRO A 114 -9.58 1.01 21.94
C PRO A 114 -9.34 -0.50 21.99
N LYS A 115 -8.42 -0.93 22.85
CA LYS A 115 -8.24 -2.32 23.27
C LYS A 115 -8.89 -2.52 24.65
N LYS A 116 -8.92 -3.76 25.12
CA LYS A 116 -9.32 -4.08 26.50
C LYS A 116 -8.34 -3.45 27.49
N GLY A 117 -8.86 -2.82 28.54
CA GLY A 117 -8.07 -2.18 29.59
C GLY A 117 -8.65 -0.82 29.96
N ASP A 118 -7.89 -0.05 30.73
CA ASP A 118 -8.23 1.32 31.06
C ASP A 118 -8.05 2.24 29.84
N THR A 119 -9.12 2.92 29.44
CA THR A 119 -9.12 3.82 28.27
C THR A 119 -8.36 5.13 28.50
N SER A 120 -8.01 5.48 29.74
CA SER A 120 -7.12 6.64 30.01
C SER A 120 -5.66 6.37 29.63
N GLU A 121 -5.26 5.10 29.54
CA GLU A 121 -3.89 4.68 29.26
C GLU A 121 -3.65 4.54 27.75
N CYS A 122 -2.66 5.25 27.20
CA CYS A 122 -2.37 5.22 25.76
C CYS A 122 -2.04 3.81 25.24
N GLY A 123 -1.34 2.99 26.04
CA GLY A 123 -0.97 1.61 25.64
C GLY A 123 -2.16 0.67 25.40
N ASN A 124 -3.33 1.00 25.96
CA ASN A 124 -4.58 0.26 25.74
C ASN A 124 -5.30 0.70 24.47
N TRP A 125 -4.62 1.38 23.56
CA TRP A 125 -5.14 1.73 22.24
C TRP A 125 -4.26 1.12 21.14
N ARG A 126 -4.86 0.90 19.97
CA ARG A 126 -4.16 0.50 18.75
C ARG A 126 -4.29 1.61 17.72
N GLY A 127 -3.18 2.05 17.16
CA GLY A 127 -3.19 2.87 15.96
C GLY A 127 -3.55 2.04 14.73
N PHE A 128 -4.40 2.56 13.87
CA PHE A 128 -4.58 2.07 12.52
C PHE A 128 -4.40 3.23 11.55
N THR A 129 -3.79 2.94 10.39
CA THR A 129 -3.48 3.96 9.40
C THR A 129 -4.48 3.91 8.26
N LEU A 130 -5.11 5.05 8.00
CA LEU A 130 -5.89 5.31 6.81
C LEU A 130 -4.95 5.72 5.68
N LEU A 131 -4.98 4.94 4.60
CA LEU A 131 -4.10 5.07 3.45
C LEU A 131 -4.94 5.38 2.19
N SER A 132 -4.35 6.15 1.28
CA SER A 132 -4.92 6.47 -0.04
C SER A 132 -5.46 5.23 -0.75
N VAL A 133 -6.68 5.31 -1.26
CA VAL A 133 -7.31 4.20 -1.98
C VAL A 133 -6.70 4.02 -3.38
N PRO A 134 -6.49 5.07 -4.21
CA PRO A 134 -5.69 4.98 -5.42
C PRO A 134 -4.28 4.41 -5.19
N GLY A 135 -3.60 4.84 -4.11
CA GLY A 135 -2.28 4.29 -3.75
C GLY A 135 -2.33 2.79 -3.43
N LYS A 136 -3.38 2.32 -2.74
CA LYS A 136 -3.61 0.87 -2.54
C LYS A 136 -3.84 0.14 -3.86
N THR A 137 -4.62 0.71 -4.77
CA THR A 137 -4.87 0.13 -6.09
C THR A 137 -3.57 -0.06 -6.85
N PHE A 138 -2.68 0.95 -6.84
CA PHE A 138 -1.34 0.84 -7.41
C PHE A 138 -0.54 -0.30 -6.79
N CYS A 139 -0.46 -0.36 -5.45
CA CYS A 139 0.24 -1.44 -4.75
C CYS A 139 -0.31 -2.82 -5.15
N ILE A 140 -1.63 -3.00 -5.15
CA ILE A 140 -2.29 -4.26 -5.53
C ILE A 140 -1.92 -4.66 -6.96
N ALA A 141 -2.03 -3.73 -7.91
CA ALA A 141 -1.70 -3.97 -9.33
C ALA A 141 -0.23 -4.35 -9.54
N THR A 142 0.68 -3.84 -8.70
CA THR A 142 2.12 -4.14 -8.77
C THR A 142 2.57 -5.34 -7.93
N THR A 143 1.70 -5.95 -7.11
CA THR A 143 2.11 -7.05 -6.23
C THR A 143 2.46 -8.33 -7.00
N PRO A 144 3.36 -9.18 -6.48
CA PRO A 144 3.71 -10.47 -7.10
C PRO A 144 2.50 -11.36 -7.36
N THR A 145 1.42 -11.30 -6.58
CA THR A 145 0.16 -12.02 -6.87
C THR A 145 -0.56 -11.54 -8.13
N GLY A 146 -0.43 -10.26 -8.48
CA GLY A 146 -0.81 -9.72 -9.79
C GLY A 146 0.19 -10.17 -10.87
N CYS A 147 1.49 -10.09 -10.60
CA CYS A 147 2.53 -10.48 -11.55
C CYS A 147 2.56 -12.01 -11.85
N TYR A 148 2.23 -12.88 -10.88
CA TYR A 148 2.24 -14.34 -11.00
C TYR A 148 1.02 -14.87 -11.79
N ARG A 149 -0.08 -14.10 -11.86
CA ARG A 149 -1.19 -14.43 -12.76
C ARG A 149 -0.81 -14.26 -14.24
N ARG A 150 0.19 -13.43 -14.57
CA ARG A 150 0.68 -13.26 -15.96
C ARG A 150 1.38 -14.50 -16.50
N THR A 151 2.11 -15.21 -15.64
CA THR A 151 2.90 -16.38 -16.03
C THR A 151 2.01 -17.50 -16.59
N THR A 152 0.79 -17.64 -16.05
CA THR A 152 -0.18 -18.65 -16.49
C THR A 152 -0.94 -18.29 -17.77
N ALA A 153 -1.07 -17.01 -18.11
CA ALA A 153 -1.88 -16.57 -19.26
C ALA A 153 -1.15 -16.71 -20.62
N ARG A 154 0.18 -16.69 -20.66
CA ARG A 154 0.95 -16.90 -21.91
C ARG A 154 1.04 -18.37 -22.38
N ARG A 155 0.67 -19.35 -21.55
CA ARG A 155 0.79 -20.78 -21.91
C ARG A 155 -0.37 -21.36 -22.72
N THR A 156 -1.44 -20.60 -23.00
CA THR A 156 -2.62 -21.11 -23.72
C THR A 156 -2.76 -20.59 -25.17
N GLY A 157 -1.72 -19.95 -25.71
CA GLY A 157 -1.76 -19.31 -27.03
C GLY A 157 -0.65 -19.72 -28.01
N GLY A 158 -0.19 -20.98 -27.99
CA GLY A 158 0.81 -21.49 -28.94
C GLY A 158 0.40 -22.85 -29.50
N VAL A 159 -0.03 -22.81 -30.77
CA VAL A 159 -0.24 -23.87 -31.81
C VAL A 159 -0.32 -25.33 -31.35
#